data_AF-A0A9D3ZLI9-F1
#
_entry.id   AF-A0A9D3ZLI9-F1
#
_cell.length_a   1.000
_cell.length_b   1.000
_cell.length_c   1.000
_cell.angle_alpha   90.00
_cell.angle_beta   90.00
_cell.angle_gamma   90.00
#
_symmetry.space_group_name_H-M   'P 1'
#
loop_
_entity.id
_entity.type
_entity.pdbx_description
1 polymer ?
#
loop_
_entity_poly.entity_id
_entity_poly.type
_entity_poly.pdbx_seq_one_letter_code
_entity_poly.pdbx_strand_id
1 'polypeptide(L)'
;MAVCAKVSLNVEQFVNDVYTLKRMLCVWENEFPILPDLSSWEVPLTTFEIVPNKGLCRNPKGHPQSSRIYNEMDIMEKSNGKHCELCRLAGHSRSK
;
A
#
# COMPACT_ATOMS: atom_id res chain seq x y z
N MET A 1 20.45 -18.25 4.18
CA MET A 1 20.68 -19.59 4.79
C MET A 1 21.76 -20.42 4.11
N ALA A 2 21.90 -20.42 2.77
CA ALA A 2 22.91 -21.24 2.07
C ALA A 2 24.37 -20.99 2.53
N VAL A 3 24.73 -19.72 2.79
CA VAL A 3 26.06 -19.38 3.34
C VAL A 3 26.20 -19.85 4.79
N CYS A 4 25.21 -19.62 5.65
CA CYS A 4 25.22 -20.06 7.05
C CYS A 4 25.36 -21.58 7.19
N ALA A 5 24.67 -22.36 6.34
CA ALA A 5 24.79 -23.81 6.30
C ALA A 5 26.21 -24.27 5.90
N LYS A 6 26.83 -23.57 4.93
CA LYS A 6 28.20 -23.86 4.47
C LYS A 6 29.26 -23.62 5.56
N VAL A 7 29.04 -22.65 6.45
CA VAL A 7 29.96 -22.33 7.55
C VAL A 7 29.51 -22.87 8.91
N SER A 8 28.48 -23.73 8.95
CA SER A 8 27.91 -24.28 10.19
C SER A 8 27.54 -23.22 11.24
N LEU A 9 27.08 -22.05 10.77
CA LEU A 9 26.71 -20.94 11.62
C LEU A 9 25.28 -21.12 12.14
N ASN A 10 25.12 -21.07 13.46
CA ASN A 10 23.80 -21.06 14.07
C ASN A 10 23.14 -19.69 13.86
N VAL A 11 22.22 -19.62 12.91
CA VAL A 11 21.51 -18.38 12.55
C VAL A 11 20.58 -17.92 13.67
N GLU A 12 20.08 -18.84 14.49
CA GLU A 12 19.12 -18.53 15.57
C GLU A 12 19.72 -17.63 16.64
N GLN A 13 21.05 -17.69 16.85
CA GLN A 13 21.74 -16.80 17.80
C GLN A 13 21.71 -15.32 17.41
N PHE A 14 21.45 -15.02 16.14
CA PHE A 14 21.38 -13.65 15.62
C PHE A 14 19.95 -13.13 15.48
N VAL A 15 18.96 -14.01 15.63
CA VAL A 15 17.55 -13.64 15.58
C VAL A 15 17.13 -13.20 16.97
N ASN A 16 16.73 -11.94 17.12
CA ASN A 16 16.16 -11.48 18.38
C ASN A 16 14.85 -12.23 18.65
N ASP A 17 14.65 -12.64 19.90
CA ASP A 17 13.46 -13.32 20.39
C ASP A 17 12.13 -12.72 19.89
N VAL A 18 12.05 -11.39 19.74
CA VAL A 18 10.85 -10.68 19.24
C VAL A 18 10.42 -11.11 17.83
N TYR A 19 11.35 -11.60 17.01
CA TYR A 19 11.10 -12.08 15.66
C TYR A 19 10.92 -13.60 15.56
N THR A 20 10.87 -14.30 16.69
CA THR A 20 10.60 -15.75 16.68
C THR A 20 9.17 -16.03 16.27
N LEU A 21 8.96 -17.13 15.53
CA LEU A 21 7.64 -17.60 15.12
C LEU A 21 6.71 -17.78 16.33
N LYS A 22 7.25 -18.26 17.46
CA LYS A 22 6.51 -18.38 18.71
C LYS A 22 5.92 -17.05 19.17
N ARG A 23 6.72 -15.98 19.18
CA ARG A 23 6.24 -14.65 19.59
C ARG A 23 5.29 -14.03 18.58
N MET A 24 5.57 -14.19 17.29
CA MET A 24 4.60 -13.79 16.25
C MET A 24 3.27 -14.49 16.46
N LEU A 25 3.27 -15.81 16.66
CA LEU A 25 2.04 -16.56 16.89
C LEU A 25 1.29 -16.05 18.11
N CYS A 26 1.95 -15.81 19.25
CA CYS A 26 1.26 -15.22 20.42
C CYS A 26 0.66 -13.82 20.17
N VAL A 27 1.23 -13.03 19.26
CA VAL A 27 0.65 -11.72 18.87
C VAL A 27 -0.61 -11.92 18.02
N TRP A 28 -0.54 -12.84 17.05
CA TRP A 28 -1.61 -13.11 16.08
C TRP A 28 -2.64 -14.16 16.55
N GLU A 29 -2.38 -14.85 17.66
CA GLU A 29 -3.27 -15.83 18.30
C GLU A 29 -4.47 -15.15 18.97
N ASN A 30 -4.34 -13.85 19.28
CA ASN A 30 -5.49 -13.07 19.70
C ASN A 30 -6.49 -13.00 18.56
N GLU A 31 -7.67 -13.56 18.78
CA GLU A 31 -8.79 -13.43 17.87
C GLU A 31 -9.11 -11.95 17.74
N PHE A 32 -8.99 -11.41 16.52
CA PHE A 32 -9.48 -10.07 16.25
C PHE A 32 -10.97 -10.07 16.58
N PRO A 33 -11.47 -9.07 17.33
CA PRO A 33 -12.91 -8.98 17.54
C PRO A 33 -13.59 -8.95 16.18
N ILE A 34 -14.59 -9.80 16.02
CA ILE A 34 -15.44 -9.78 14.84
C ILE A 34 -15.99 -8.36 14.72
N LEU A 35 -15.85 -7.75 13.53
CA LEU A 35 -16.44 -6.45 13.28
C LEU A 35 -17.93 -6.56 13.58
N PRO A 36 -18.46 -5.80 14.56
CA PRO A 36 -19.85 -5.89 14.94
C PRO A 36 -20.71 -5.49 13.74
N ASP A 37 -21.87 -6.13 13.59
CA ASP A 37 -22.78 -5.84 12.49
C ASP A 37 -23.10 -4.34 12.47
N LEU A 38 -23.25 -3.79 11.28
CA LEU A 38 -23.53 -2.37 11.08
C LEU A 38 -24.75 -1.88 11.88
N SER A 39 -25.74 -2.77 12.12
CA SER A 39 -26.92 -2.46 12.94
C SER A 39 -26.65 -2.35 14.44
N SER A 40 -25.51 -2.88 14.91
CA SER A 40 -25.12 -2.87 16.33
C SER A 40 -24.23 -1.68 16.71
N TRP A 41 -23.92 -0.79 15.75
CA TRP A 41 -23.15 0.42 16.01
C TRP A 41 -24.05 1.48 16.64
N GLU A 42 -23.63 2.06 17.78
CA GLU A 42 -24.39 3.09 18.50
C GLU A 42 -24.69 4.34 17.65
N VAL A 43 -23.85 4.59 16.64
CA VAL A 43 -24.00 5.73 15.74
C VAL A 43 -24.13 5.26 14.30
N PRO A 44 -25.19 5.65 13.59
CA PRO A 44 -25.32 5.35 12.17
C PRO A 44 -24.13 5.94 11.39
N LEU A 45 -23.50 5.16 10.52
CA LEU A 45 -22.41 5.63 9.64
C LEU A 45 -22.79 6.86 8.80
N THR A 46 -24.06 6.99 8.45
CA THR A 46 -24.62 8.13 7.71
C THR A 46 -24.58 9.44 8.51
N THR A 47 -24.39 9.38 9.82
CA THR A 47 -24.33 10.56 10.70
C THR A 47 -22.98 11.27 10.64
N PHE A 48 -21.94 10.57 10.17
CA PHE A 48 -20.61 11.15 10.03
C PHE A 48 -20.29 11.34 8.56
N GLU A 49 -20.54 12.54 8.05
CA GLU A 49 -19.81 12.97 6.86
C GLU A 49 -18.33 13.09 7.26
N ILE A 50 -17.50 12.19 6.73
CA ILE A 50 -16.05 12.29 6.86
C ILE A 50 -15.61 13.45 5.98
N VAL A 51 -15.65 14.66 6.53
CA VAL A 51 -15.17 15.86 5.85
C VAL A 51 -13.67 16.00 6.11
N PRO A 52 -12.83 16.03 5.06
CA PRO A 52 -11.40 16.30 5.22
C PRO A 52 -11.20 17.64 5.93
N ASN A 53 -10.39 17.65 6.99
CA ASN A 53 -10.03 18.90 7.64
C ASN A 53 -9.20 19.76 6.67
N LYS A 54 -9.77 20.85 6.19
CA LYS A 54 -9.12 21.77 5.23
C LYS A 54 -7.81 22.36 5.74
N GLY A 55 -7.63 22.49 7.06
CA GLY A 55 -6.39 22.96 7.68
C GLY A 55 -5.27 21.89 7.72
N LEU A 56 -5.64 20.61 7.60
CA LEU A 56 -4.71 19.49 7.47
C LEU A 56 -4.54 19.03 6.01
N CYS A 57 -5.41 19.52 5.10
CA CYS A 57 -5.25 19.28 3.68
C CYS A 57 -3.91 19.83 3.22
N ARG A 58 -3.18 19.00 2.46
CA ARG A 58 -2.00 19.48 1.73
C ARG A 58 -2.43 20.68 0.87
N ASN A 59 -1.59 21.71 0.87
CA ASN A 59 -1.78 22.89 0.05
C ASN A 59 -2.06 22.44 -1.40
N PRO A 60 -3.05 22.98 -2.11
CA PRO A 60 -3.34 22.61 -3.50
C PRO A 60 -2.25 23.05 -4.49
N LYS A 61 -1.15 23.66 -4.00
CA LYS A 61 0.12 23.64 -4.72
C LYS A 61 0.40 22.17 -5.01
N GLY A 62 0.17 21.76 -6.26
CA GLY A 62 0.20 20.37 -6.68
C GLY A 62 1.50 19.67 -6.31
N HIS A 63 1.63 18.41 -6.70
CA HIS A 63 2.87 17.70 -6.44
C HIS A 63 4.07 18.54 -6.92
N PRO A 64 5.10 18.76 -6.07
CA PRO A 64 6.35 19.35 -6.53
C PRO A 64 6.79 18.63 -7.79
N GLN A 65 7.25 19.37 -8.79
CA GLN A 65 7.82 18.73 -9.98
C GLN A 65 8.90 17.76 -9.50
N SER A 66 8.78 16.50 -9.90
CA SER A 66 9.74 15.48 -9.53
C SER A 66 11.11 15.92 -10.01
N SER A 67 12.05 16.11 -9.09
CA SER A 67 13.46 16.33 -9.41
C SER A 67 14.20 15.02 -9.72
N ARG A 68 13.45 13.90 -9.79
CA ARG A 68 14.01 12.59 -10.09
C ARG A 68 14.51 12.60 -11.53
N ILE A 69 15.78 12.25 -11.69
CA ILE A 69 16.37 11.94 -12.99
C ILE A 69 15.76 10.62 -13.45
N TYR A 70 15.12 10.62 -14.62
CA TYR A 70 14.56 9.41 -15.23
C TYR A 70 15.69 8.45 -15.61
N ASN A 71 15.55 7.18 -15.26
CA ASN A 71 16.44 6.13 -15.74
C ASN A 71 15.75 5.28 -16.82
N GLU A 72 16.48 4.31 -17.38
CA GLU A 72 15.97 3.45 -18.45
C GLU A 72 14.73 2.64 -18.04
N MET A 73 14.57 2.32 -16.75
CA MET A 73 13.37 1.63 -16.25
C MET A 73 12.13 2.54 -16.20
N ASP A 74 12.31 3.86 -16.18
CA ASP A 74 11.22 4.85 -16.22
C ASP A 74 10.78 5.18 -17.66
N ILE A 75 11.57 4.77 -18.66
CA ILE A 75 11.24 4.94 -20.07
C ILE A 75 10.30 3.80 -20.47
N MET A 76 9.01 4.10 -20.54
CA MET A 76 8.08 3.18 -21.19
C MET A 76 8.42 3.09 -22.68
N GLU A 77 8.51 1.87 -23.22
CA GLU A 77 8.51 1.66 -24.67
C GLU A 77 7.33 2.40 -25.29
N LYS A 78 7.54 2.99 -26.47
CA LYS A 78 6.49 3.73 -27.19
C LYS A 78 5.35 2.77 -27.52
N SER A 79 4.38 2.66 -26.62
CA SER A 79 3.14 1.93 -26.91
C SER A 79 2.44 2.63 -28.07
N ASN A 80 1.94 1.86 -29.03
CA ASN A 80 1.23 2.34 -30.21
C ASN A 80 0.07 3.27 -29.84
N GLY A 81 0.31 4.58 -29.72
CA GLY A 81 -0.70 5.57 -29.41
C GLY A 81 -1.36 5.41 -28.04
N LYS A 82 -1.85 6.53 -27.48
CA LYS A 82 -2.72 6.46 -26.30
C LYS A 82 -4.07 5.89 -26.74
N HIS A 83 -4.45 4.76 -26.18
CA HIS A 83 -5.80 4.22 -26.30
C HIS A 83 -6.66 4.77 -25.16
N CYS A 84 -7.94 5.00 -25.42
CA CYS A 84 -8.88 5.38 -24.36
C CYS A 84 -8.96 4.26 -23.32
N GLU A 85 -8.81 4.58 -22.03
CA GLU A 85 -8.86 3.59 -20.94
C GLU A 85 -10.19 2.84 -20.87
N LEU A 86 -11.29 3.48 -21.31
CA LEU A 86 -12.63 2.92 -21.26
C LEU A 86 -12.94 2.00 -22.44
N CYS A 87 -12.66 2.45 -23.68
CA CYS A 87 -13.06 1.73 -24.89
C CYS A 87 -11.90 1.08 -25.65
N ARG A 88 -10.65 1.28 -25.20
CA ARG A 88 -9.42 0.76 -25.82
C ARG A 88 -9.23 1.13 -27.31
N LEU A 89 -9.94 2.14 -27.80
CA LEU A 89 -9.77 2.66 -29.15
C LEU A 89 -8.74 3.79 -29.17
N ALA A 90 -7.95 3.84 -30.24
CA ALA A 90 -7.05 4.95 -30.51
C ALA A 90 -7.84 6.20 -30.94
N GLY A 91 -7.33 7.39 -30.61
CA GLY A 91 -7.84 8.65 -31.15
C GLY A 91 -8.62 9.54 -30.18
N HIS A 92 -8.81 9.13 -28.92
CA HIS A 92 -9.29 10.05 -27.87
C HIS A 92 -8.78 9.66 -26.47
N SER A 93 -8.48 10.66 -25.65
CA SER A 93 -8.13 10.49 -24.23
C SER A 93 -9.26 11.04 -23.37
N ARG A 94 -10.18 10.16 -22.98
CA ARG A 94 -11.19 10.37 -21.92
C ARG A 94 -11.94 11.72 -21.91
N SER A 95 -12.21 12.29 -23.09
CA SER A 95 -13.21 13.35 -23.25
C SER A 95 -13.58 13.52 -24.73
N LYS A 96 -14.66 12.86 -25.13
CA LYS A 96 -15.74 13.54 -25.82
C LYS A 96 -17.06 12.93 -25.36
#